data_AF-A0A2T2R5S0-F1
#
_entry.id   AF-A0A2T2R5S0-F1
#
_cell.length_a   1.000
_cell.length_b   1.000
_cell.length_c   1.000
_cell.angle_alpha   90.00
_cell.angle_beta   90.00
_cell.angle_gamma   90.00
#
_symmetry.space_group_name_H-M   'P 1'
#
loop_
_entity.id
_entity.type
_entity.pdbx_description
1 polymer ?
#
loop_
_entity_poly.entity_id
_entity_poly.type
_entity_poly.pdbx_seq_one_letter_code
_entity_poly.pdbx_strand_id
1 'polypeptide(L)'
;MNTNETYLNHPTFGLLYRICTIDPNREIFTTLYAQRLFFLVTTSEAGLSFEPKTRSEARLILENRLRKLRREGAKDEYAALNETYKRIFQ
;
A
#
# COMPACT_ATOMS: atom_id res chain seq x y z
N MET A 1 11.48 15.15 -2.05
CA MET A 1 10.25 15.59 -1.35
C MET A 1 9.08 15.45 -2.30
N ASN A 2 8.33 14.36 -2.22
CA ASN A 2 6.95 14.28 -2.70
C ASN A 2 6.32 13.06 -2.03
N THR A 3 6.01 13.24 -0.75
CA THR A 3 5.09 12.39 0.00
C THR A 3 3.67 12.72 -0.48
N ASN A 4 3.35 12.41 -1.74
CA ASN A 4 1.98 12.56 -2.24
C ASN A 4 1.12 11.48 -1.59
N GLU A 5 0.57 11.82 -0.44
CA GLU A 5 -0.49 11.06 0.22
C GLU A 5 -1.60 10.87 -0.80
N THR A 6 -1.85 9.60 -1.13
CA THR A 6 -2.86 9.24 -2.13
C THR A 6 -3.98 8.54 -1.42
N TYR A 7 -5.18 9.09 -1.61
CA TYR A 7 -6.38 8.63 -0.97
C TYR A 7 -7.38 8.14 -2.02
N LEU A 8 -8.21 7.19 -1.62
CA LEU A 8 -9.24 6.62 -2.46
C LEU A 8 -10.46 6.30 -1.62
N ASN A 9 -11.66 6.48 -2.17
CA ASN A 9 -12.90 6.09 -1.50
C ASN A 9 -13.28 4.64 -1.86
N HIS A 10 -13.34 3.77 -0.84
CA HIS A 10 -13.94 2.45 -0.94
C HIS A 10 -15.45 2.53 -0.69
N PRO A 11 -16.30 1.87 -1.50
CA PRO A 11 -17.76 1.95 -1.37
C PRO A 11 -18.29 1.63 0.04
N THR A 12 -17.69 0.64 0.69
CA THR A 12 -18.10 0.19 2.04
C THR A 12 -17.31 0.80 3.20
N PHE A 13 -15.99 1.00 3.04
CA PHE A 13 -15.08 1.32 4.15
C PHE A 13 -14.63 2.78 4.16
N GLY A 14 -15.13 3.59 3.22
CA GLY A 14 -14.79 5.00 3.11
C GLY A 14 -13.34 5.20 2.68
N LEU A 15 -12.68 6.19 3.29
CA LEU A 15 -11.37 6.66 2.85
C LEU A 15 -10.27 5.63 3.15
N LEU A 16 -9.57 5.23 2.10
CA LEU A 16 -8.36 4.42 2.13
C LEU A 16 -7.14 5.30 1.87
N TYR A 17 -6.03 4.95 2.53
CA TYR A 17 -4.73 5.58 2.34
C TYR A 17 -3.76 4.62 1.64
N ARG A 18 -3.08 5.08 0.60
CA ARG A 18 -2.07 4.31 -0.13
C ARG A 18 -0.82 4.13 0.72
N ILE A 19 -0.45 2.88 0.95
CA ILE A 19 0.80 2.54 1.63
C ILE A 19 1.97 2.56 0.64
N CYS A 20 1.83 1.85 -0.49
CA CYS A 20 2.83 1.88 -1.56
C CYS A 20 2.30 1.38 -2.90
N THR A 21 2.98 1.78 -3.97
CA THR A 21 2.86 1.20 -5.31
C THR A 21 3.74 -0.05 -5.41
N ILE A 22 3.14 -1.16 -5.85
CA ILE A 22 3.81 -2.45 -6.05
C ILE A 22 4.31 -2.53 -7.50
N ASP A 23 3.42 -2.23 -8.43
CA ASP A 23 3.61 -2.18 -9.89
C ASP A 23 2.79 -0.99 -10.44
N PRO A 24 2.98 -0.54 -11.69
CA PRO A 24 2.30 0.65 -12.23
C PRO A 24 0.77 0.65 -12.07
N ASN A 25 0.14 -0.53 -12.11
CA ASN A 25 -1.31 -0.68 -12.01
C ASN A 25 -1.77 -1.32 -10.69
N ARG A 26 -0.86 -1.56 -9.73
CA ARG A 26 -1.14 -2.29 -8.50
C ARG A 26 -0.58 -1.58 -7.29
N GLU A 27 -1.45 -1.29 -6.35
CA GLU A 27 -1.13 -0.50 -5.18
C GLU A 27 -1.78 -1.11 -3.94
N ILE A 28 -1.14 -0.98 -2.79
CA ILE A 28 -1.72 -1.46 -1.53
C ILE A 28 -2.20 -0.28 -0.68
N PHE A 29 -3.43 -0.40 -0.21
CA PHE A 29 -4.13 0.60 0.58
C PHE A 29 -4.55 0.02 1.93
N THR A 30 -4.74 0.89 2.92
CA THR A 30 -5.34 0.55 4.23
C THR A 30 -6.44 1.53 4.60
N THR A 31 -7.42 1.07 5.38
CA THR A 31 -8.44 1.94 5.97
C THR A 31 -7.83 2.92 6.97
N LEU A 32 -8.30 4.17 6.97
CA LEU A 32 -7.93 5.18 7.99
C LEU A 32 -8.74 5.05 9.28
N TYR A 33 -10.03 4.74 9.16
CA TYR A 33 -11.01 4.87 10.26
C TYR A 33 -11.54 3.53 10.82
N ALA A 34 -11.12 2.39 10.24
CA ALA A 34 -11.59 1.06 10.64
C ALA A 34 -10.48 0.21 11.26
N GLN A 35 -10.84 -0.99 11.78
CA GLN A 35 -9.92 -2.02 12.27
C GLN A 35 -8.98 -2.52 11.15
N ARG A 36 -7.99 -1.70 10.79
CA ARG A 36 -6.92 -1.85 9.78
C ARG A 36 -7.16 -2.99 8.78
N LEU A 37 -8.06 -2.75 7.84
CA LEU A 37 -8.24 -3.61 6.66
C LEU A 37 -7.28 -3.19 5.56
N PHE A 38 -6.80 -4.17 4.79
CA PHE A 38 -5.88 -3.95 3.68
C PHE A 38 -6.55 -4.32 2.37
N PHE A 39 -6.26 -3.54 1.33
CA PHE A 39 -6.78 -3.77 -0.01
C PHE A 39 -5.64 -3.69 -1.02
N LEU A 40 -5.53 -4.71 -1.86
CA LEU A 40 -4.79 -4.59 -3.10
C LEU A 40 -5.73 -3.96 -4.13
N VAL A 41 -5.39 -2.75 -4.55
CA VAL A 41 -6.12 -2.00 -5.56
C VAL A 41 -5.44 -2.21 -6.90
N THR A 42 -6.20 -2.69 -7.87
CA THR A 42 -5.73 -2.83 -9.25
C THR A 42 -6.53 -1.90 -10.16
N THR A 43 -5.80 -1.11 -10.94
CA THR A 43 -6.35 -0.20 -11.95
C THR A 43 -6.37 -0.89 -13.31
N SER A 44 -7.52 -0.90 -13.96
CA SER A 44 -7.73 -1.49 -15.29
C SER A 44 -8.62 -0.58 -16.15
N GLU A 45 -8.79 -0.92 -17.43
CA GLU A 45 -9.72 -0.21 -18.33
C GLU A 45 -11.17 -0.26 -17.84
N ALA A 46 -11.56 -1.33 -17.13
CA ALA A 46 -12.87 -1.48 -16.51
C ALA A 46 -13.03 -0.68 -15.19
N GLY A 47 -11.98 0.01 -14.74
CA GLY A 47 -11.94 0.79 -13.51
C GLY A 47 -11.10 0.16 -12.41
N LEU A 48 -11.44 0.49 -11.17
CA LEU A 48 -10.72 0.09 -9.96
C LEU A 48 -11.33 -1.18 -9.36
N SER A 49 -10.48 -2.13 -8.99
CA SER A 49 -10.86 -3.33 -8.26
C SER A 49 -10.22 -3.33 -6.88
N PHE A 50 -10.99 -3.75 -5.86
CA PHE A 50 -10.57 -3.78 -4.46
C PHE A 50 -10.53 -5.23 -3.99
N GLU A 51 -9.32 -5.80 -3.93
CA GLU A 51 -9.14 -7.14 -3.40
C GLU A 51 -8.75 -7.07 -1.91
N PRO A 52 -9.59 -7.57 -0.98
CA PRO A 52 -9.25 -7.57 0.43
C PRO A 52 -8.04 -8.48 0.69
N LYS A 53 -7.14 -8.03 1.57
CA LYS A 53 -5.97 -8.80 2.01
C LYS A 53 -5.98 -8.94 3.52
N THR A 54 -5.57 -10.12 3.98
CA THR A 54 -5.26 -10.33 5.38
C THR A 54 -4.06 -9.49 5.79
N ARG A 55 -3.93 -9.25 7.09
CA ARG A 55 -2.77 -8.56 7.67
C ARG A 55 -1.44 -9.25 7.31
N SER A 56 -1.43 -10.58 7.30
CA SER A 56 -0.23 -11.37 6.97
C SER A 56 0.16 -11.25 5.50
N GLU A 57 -0.80 -11.28 4.58
CA GLU A 57 -0.54 -11.07 3.15
C GLU A 57 -0.04 -9.65 2.88
N ALA A 58 -0.69 -8.64 3.47
CA ALA A 58 -0.25 -7.26 3.34
C ALA A 58 1.19 -7.08 3.83
N ARG A 59 1.52 -7.66 4.99
CA ARG A 59 2.90 -7.65 5.53
C ARG A 59 3.89 -8.25 4.54
N LEU A 60 3.59 -9.42 3.99
CA LEU A 60 4.46 -10.11 3.04
C LEU A 60 4.67 -9.29 1.75
N ILE A 61 3.62 -8.64 1.24
CA ILE A 61 3.69 -7.75 0.08
C ILE A 61 4.66 -6.60 0.34
N LEU A 62 4.53 -5.91 1.47
CA LEU A 62 5.41 -4.79 1.82
C LEU A 62 6.86 -5.25 2.02
N GLU A 63 7.09 -6.40 2.67
CA GLU A 63 8.44 -6.95 2.83
C GLU A 63 9.09 -7.25 1.48
N ASN A 64 8.33 -7.80 0.53
CA ASN A 64 8.83 -8.03 -0.82
C ASN A 64 9.16 -6.73 -1.55
N ARG A 65 8.33 -5.68 -1.42
CA ARG A 65 8.60 -4.37 -2.00
C ARG A 65 9.85 -3.72 -1.39
N LEU A 66 10.01 -3.78 -0.06
CA LEU A 66 11.22 -3.32 0.63
C LEU A 66 12.48 -4.04 0.13
N ARG A 67 12.41 -5.39 -0.03
CA ARG A 67 13.52 -6.17 -0.59
C ARG A 67 13.87 -5.72 -2.01
N LYS A 68 12.87 -5.44 -2.86
CA LYS A 68 13.05 -4.95 -4.23
C LYS A 68 13.71 -3.57 -4.25
N LEU A 69 13.17 -2.59 -3.52
CA LEU A 69 13.72 -1.23 -3.42
C LEU A 69 15.18 -1.22 -2.92
N ARG A 70 15.50 -2.09 -1.96
CA ARG A 70 16.88 -2.24 -1.47
C ARG A 70 17.83 -2.74 -2.56
N ARG A 71 17.39 -3.67 -3.42
CA ARG A 71 18.21 -4.19 -4.54
C ARG A 71 18.36 -3.16 -5.66
N GLU A 72 17.33 -2.35 -5.90
CA GLU A 72 17.32 -1.27 -6.89
C GLU A 72 18.14 -0.03 -6.45
N GLY A 73 18.56 0.03 -5.18
CA GLY A 73 19.29 1.18 -4.64
C GLY A 73 18.42 2.42 -4.41
N ALA A 74 17.09 2.27 -4.46
CA ALA A 74 16.11 3.35 -4.25
C ALA A 74 15.98 3.71 -2.76
N LYS A 75 17.02 4.36 -2.22
CA LYS A 75 17.17 4.61 -0.77
C LYS A 75 16.03 5.43 -0.17
N ASP A 76 15.58 6.48 -0.85
CA ASP A 76 14.54 7.37 -0.32
C ASP A 76 13.17 6.68 -0.26
N GLU A 77 12.79 5.98 -1.33
CA GLU A 77 11.57 5.17 -1.38
C GLU A 77 11.61 4.05 -0.34
N TYR A 78 12.76 3.38 -0.19
CA TYR A 78 12.95 2.36 0.83
C TYR A 78 12.75 2.93 2.24
N ALA A 79 13.37 4.07 2.55
CA ALA A 79 13.27 4.69 3.86
C ALA A 79 11.81 5.06 4.19
N ALA A 80 11.10 5.73 3.27
CA ALA A 80 9.71 6.11 3.44
C ALA A 80 8.77 4.90 3.61
N LEU A 81 8.96 3.84 2.80
CA LEU A 81 8.17 2.61 2.93
C LEU A 81 8.48 1.89 4.25
N ASN A 82 9.75 1.87 4.68
CA ASN A 82 10.16 1.19 5.90
C ASN A 82 9.57 1.87 7.14
N GLU A 83 9.51 3.21 7.19
CA GLU A 83 8.82 3.94 8.25
C GLU A 83 7.32 3.61 8.30
N THR A 84 6.67 3.58 7.14
CA THR A 84 5.25 3.23 7.03
C THR A 84 5.01 1.78 7.46
N TYR A 85 5.87 0.84 7.04
CA TYR A 85 5.82 -0.56 7.46
C TYR A 85 5.88 -0.70 8.98
N LYS A 86 6.84 -0.01 9.63
CA LYS A 86 6.96 -0.04 11.10
C LYS A 86 5.69 0.46 11.77
N ARG A 87 5.14 1.61 11.36
CA ARG A 87 3.89 2.17 11.93
C ARG A 87 2.67 1.23 11.83
N ILE A 88 2.63 0.41 10.79
CA ILE A 88 1.50 -0.49 10.53
C ILE A 88 1.68 -1.85 11.20
N PHE A 89 2.91 -2.39 11.22
CA PHE A 89 3.20 -3.79 11.55
C PHE A 89 4.00 -4.03 12.83
N GLN A 90 4.54 -2.98 13.46
CA GLN A 90 5.26 -3.01 14.73
C GLN A 90 4.58 -2.12 15.75
#